data_AF-A0A7J4FBB8-F1
#
_entry.id   AF-A0A7J4FBB8-F1
#
_cell.length_a   1.000
_cell.length_b   1.000
_cell.length_c   1.000
_cell.angle_alpha   90.00
_cell.angle_beta   90.00
_cell.angle_gamma   90.00
#
_symmetry.space_group_name_H-M   'P 1'
#
loop_
_entity.id
_entity.type
_entity.pdbx_description
1 polymer ?
#
loop_
_entity_poly.entity_id
_entity_poly.type
_entity_poly.pdbx_seq_one_letter_code
_entity_poly.pdbx_strand_id
1 'polypeptide(L)'
;MPSRETPEEIAKVMHENGVPTEAIANVLLGLGFDRQRVRRIVTGLPSGNRAEGARPSLASLESRLSRLESAVLRWGRDEGAGQVLSRIRTLEARVDGLIDVLARYLPFIVDHERS
;
A
#
# COMPACT_ATOMS: atom_id res chain seq x y z
N MET A 1 -3.44 22.60 -17.27
CA MET A 1 -2.41 21.77 -17.92
C MET A 1 -1.66 21.03 -16.82
N PRO A 2 -1.55 19.69 -16.83
CA PRO A 2 -0.81 18.99 -15.79
C PRO A 2 0.68 19.27 -15.98
N SER A 3 1.30 19.91 -14.99
CA SER A 3 2.75 20.11 -14.94
C SER A 3 3.42 18.74 -14.94
N ARG A 4 4.08 18.37 -16.04
CA ARG A 4 4.97 17.20 -16.07
C ARG A 4 6.22 17.59 -15.30
N GLU A 5 6.22 17.35 -14.00
CA GLU A 5 7.41 17.53 -13.16
C GLU A 5 8.57 16.77 -13.81
N THR A 6 9.66 17.49 -14.06
CA THR A 6 10.85 16.93 -14.68
C THR A 6 11.60 16.03 -13.69
N PRO A 7 12.37 15.02 -14.12
CA PRO A 7 13.13 14.19 -13.19
C PRO A 7 14.12 15.00 -12.34
N GLU A 8 14.57 16.15 -12.86
CA GLU A 8 15.40 17.12 -12.15
C GLU A 8 14.62 17.79 -10.99
N GLU A 9 13.36 18.20 -11.22
CA GLU A 9 12.48 18.77 -10.18
C GLU A 9 12.12 17.73 -9.13
N ILE A 10 11.77 16.50 -9.54
CA ILE A 10 11.48 15.39 -8.63
C ILE A 10 12.68 15.12 -7.73
N ALA A 11 13.88 15.01 -8.30
CA ALA A 11 15.11 14.76 -7.54
C ALA A 11 15.41 15.90 -6.56
N LYS A 12 15.24 17.15 -7.00
CA LYS A 12 15.45 18.34 -6.16
C LYS A 12 14.50 18.35 -4.97
N VAL A 13 13.20 18.14 -5.19
CA VAL A 13 12.19 18.09 -4.13
C VAL A 13 12.52 16.97 -3.13
N MET A 14 12.84 15.77 -3.61
CA MET A 14 13.20 14.64 -2.74
C MET A 14 14.46 14.94 -1.92
N HIS A 15 15.48 15.54 -2.53
CA HIS A 15 16.72 15.93 -1.85
C HIS A 15 16.48 17.02 -0.80
N GLU A 16 15.67 18.04 -1.11
CA GLU A 16 15.29 19.10 -0.17
C GLU A 16 14.55 18.54 1.06
N ASN A 17 13.73 17.49 0.85
CA ASN A 17 13.03 16.74 1.89
C ASN A 17 13.91 15.71 2.64
N GLY A 18 15.21 15.63 2.34
CA GLY A 18 16.17 14.78 3.05
C GLY A 18 16.13 13.31 2.63
N VAL A 19 15.57 12.99 1.46
CA VAL A 19 15.63 11.64 0.92
C VAL A 19 17.08 11.32 0.50
N PRO A 20 17.64 10.16 0.90
CA PRO A 20 18.98 9.76 0.49
C PRO A 20 19.11 9.67 -1.03
N THR A 21 20.26 10.11 -1.54
CA THR A 21 20.60 10.15 -2.96
C THR A 21 20.43 8.80 -3.67
N GLU A 22 20.68 7.68 -2.99
CA GLU A 22 20.43 6.32 -3.50
C GLU A 22 18.93 6.03 -3.67
N ALA A 23 18.10 6.43 -2.71
CA ALA A 23 16.66 6.27 -2.79
C ALA A 23 16.07 7.14 -3.92
N ILE A 24 16.60 8.35 -4.13
CA ILE A 24 16.25 9.20 -5.28
C ILE A 24 16.57 8.49 -6.60
N ALA A 25 17.76 7.88 -6.71
CA ALA A 25 18.14 7.14 -7.91
C ALA A 25 17.18 5.98 -8.22
N ASN A 26 16.78 5.22 -7.19
CA ASN A 26 15.85 4.10 -7.34
C ASN A 26 14.45 4.55 -7.78
N VAL A 27 13.95 5.66 -7.23
CA VAL A 27 12.65 6.22 -7.65
C VAL A 27 12.68 6.66 -9.11
N LEU A 28 13.71 7.39 -9.53
CA LEU A 28 13.80 7.84 -10.92
C LEU A 28 13.94 6.68 -11.91
N LEU A 29 14.70 5.64 -11.57
CA LEU A 29 14.76 4.42 -12.38
C LEU A 29 13.39 3.71 -12.45
N GLY A 30 12.66 3.64 -11.33
CA GLY A 30 11.31 3.06 -11.27
C GLY A 30 10.27 3.84 -12.08
N LEU A 31 10.46 5.15 -12.25
CA LEU A 31 9.66 6.00 -13.13
C LEU A 31 10.03 5.86 -14.62
N GLY A 32 11.02 5.02 -14.96
CA GLY A 32 11.43 4.73 -16.32
C GLY A 32 12.46 5.69 -16.91
N PHE A 33 13.11 6.54 -16.08
CA PHE A 33 14.20 7.39 -16.55
C PHE A 33 15.47 6.58 -16.81
N ASP A 34 16.24 7.00 -17.82
CA ASP A 34 17.45 6.28 -18.22
C ASP A 34 18.55 6.38 -17.16
N ARG A 35 19.32 5.30 -17.00
CA ARG A 35 20.34 5.19 -15.95
C ARG A 35 21.43 6.25 -16.05
N GLN A 36 21.77 6.72 -17.26
CA GLN A 36 22.80 7.75 -17.44
C GLN A 36 22.30 9.12 -16.99
N ARG A 37 21.06 9.47 -17.30
CA ARG A 37 20.40 10.69 -16.85
C ARG A 37 20.17 10.68 -15.34
N VAL A 38 19.67 9.58 -14.79
CA VAL A 38 19.54 9.42 -13.33
C VAL A 38 20.88 9.65 -12.64
N ARG A 39 21.95 9.03 -13.15
CA ARG A 39 23.31 9.22 -12.63
C ARG A 39 23.72 10.69 -12.66
N ARG A 40 23.55 11.39 -13.79
CA ARG A 40 23.88 12.82 -13.91
C ARG A 40 23.13 13.69 -12.90
N ILE A 41 21.82 13.47 -12.76
CA ILE A 41 20.95 14.20 -11.84
C ILE A 41 21.45 14.01 -10.40
N VAL A 42 21.61 12.75 -10.00
CA VAL A 42 22.02 12.34 -8.66
C VAL A 42 23.43 12.83 -8.31
N THR A 43 24.37 12.80 -9.25
CA THR A 43 25.73 13.34 -9.05
C THR A 43 25.79 14.86 -9.01
N GLY A 44 24.80 15.54 -9.60
CA GLY A 44 24.69 16.99 -9.61
C GLY A 44 23.96 17.57 -8.39
N LEU A 45 23.35 16.71 -7.56
CA LEU A 45 22.76 17.16 -6.30
C LEU A 45 23.87 17.65 -5.37
N PRO A 46 23.71 18.82 -4.73
CA PRO A 46 24.73 19.34 -3.83
C PRO A 46 25.00 18.31 -2.73
N SER A 47 26.29 18.07 -2.47
CA SER A 47 26.78 17.32 -1.31
C SER A 47 26.56 18.13 -0.03
N GLY A 48 25.31 18.54 0.22
CA GLY A 48 24.90 19.18 1.45
C GLY A 48 24.99 18.14 2.55
N ASN A 49 26.08 18.22 3.32
CA ASN A 49 26.33 17.45 4.52
C ASN A 49 25.18 17.63 5.54
N ARG A 50 24.08 16.90 5.36
CA ARG A 50 23.04 16.67 6.39
C ARG A 50 23.17 15.29 7.03
N ALA A 51 24.24 14.55 6.73
CA ALA A 51 24.57 13.32 7.44
C ALA A 51 24.86 13.57 8.94
N GLU A 52 25.12 14.81 9.36
CA GLU A 52 25.27 15.20 10.77
C GLU A 52 24.02 15.83 11.42
N GLY A 53 22.96 16.12 10.65
CA GLY A 53 21.78 16.83 11.15
C GLY A 53 20.50 15.99 11.29
N ALA A 54 20.47 14.79 10.70
CA ALA A 54 19.26 13.98 10.63
C ALA A 54 19.30 12.77 11.59
N ARG A 55 19.71 12.96 12.84
CA ARG A 55 19.09 12.16 13.90
C ARG A 55 17.71 12.77 14.10
N PRO A 56 16.61 12.13 13.65
CA PRO A 56 15.30 12.66 13.98
C PRO A 56 15.27 12.80 15.50
N SER A 57 14.98 14.02 15.97
CA SER A 57 14.83 14.24 17.40
C SER A 57 13.80 13.25 17.93
N LEU A 58 13.94 12.84 19.20
CA LEU A 58 13.00 11.91 19.82
C LEU A 58 11.54 12.36 19.57
N ALA A 59 11.29 13.67 19.69
CA ALA A 59 10.01 14.32 19.41
C ALA A 59 9.53 14.15 17.94
N SER A 60 10.44 14.15 16.97
CA SER A 60 10.11 13.89 15.55
C SER A 60 9.72 12.44 15.32
N LEU A 61 10.40 11.49 15.98
CA LEU A 61 10.03 10.07 15.94
C LEU A 61 8.69 9.81 16.64
N GLU A 62 8.45 10.41 17.80
CA GLU A 62 7.18 10.32 18.54
C GLU A 62 6.03 10.91 17.71
N SER A 63 6.24 12.07 17.08
CA SER A 63 5.25 12.69 16.20
C SER A 63 4.93 11.86 14.95
N ARG A 64 5.89 11.06 14.48
CA ARG A 64 5.68 10.12 13.35
C ARG A 64 4.98 8.86 13.82
N LEU A 65 5.34 8.34 14.99
CA LEU A 65 4.69 7.19 15.61
C LEU A 65 3.21 7.48 15.88
N SER A 66 2.91 8.61 16.52
CA SER A 66 1.53 9.03 16.79
C SER A 66 0.69 9.20 15.53
N ARG A 67 1.30 9.71 14.43
CA ARG A 67 0.64 9.79 13.12
C ARG A 67 0.36 8.43 12.51
N LEU A 68 1.29 7.48 12.63
CA LEU A 68 1.12 6.10 12.19
C LEU A 68 0.05 5.37 13.00
N GLU A 69 0.06 5.49 14.32
CA GLU A 69 -0.96 4.92 15.21
C GLU A 69 -2.35 5.47 14.87
N SER A 70 -2.46 6.78 14.64
CA SER A 70 -3.71 7.41 14.21
C SER A 70 -4.18 6.94 12.83
N ALA A 71 -3.25 6.65 11.90
CA ALA A 71 -3.58 6.11 10.59
C ALA A 71 -4.03 4.65 10.69
N VAL A 72 -3.36 3.84 11.49
CA VAL A 72 -3.73 2.44 11.75
C VAL A 72 -5.08 2.34 12.46
N LEU A 73 -5.36 3.19 13.44
CA LEU A 73 -6.66 3.26 14.11
C LEU A 73 -7.79 3.75 13.18
N ARG A 74 -7.46 4.58 12.18
CA ARG A 74 -8.39 4.94 11.11
C ARG A 74 -8.62 3.78 10.14
N TRP A 75 -7.58 3.07 9.74
CA TRP A 75 -7.71 1.88 8.87
C TRP A 75 -8.42 0.72 9.56
N GLY A 76 -8.21 0.52 10.86
CA GLY A 76 -8.98 -0.43 11.67
C GLY A 76 -10.46 -0.03 11.80
N ARG A 77 -10.79 1.23 11.54
CA ARG A 77 -12.15 1.75 11.44
C ARG A 77 -12.64 1.93 9.99
N ASP A 78 -11.78 1.72 8.99
CA ASP A 78 -12.18 1.87 7.59
C ASP A 78 -13.19 0.77 7.26
N GLU A 79 -14.38 1.22 6.92
CA GLU A 79 -15.60 0.46 6.68
C GLU A 79 -15.41 -0.69 5.67
N GLY A 80 -14.37 -0.65 4.83
CA GLY A 80 -14.05 -1.67 3.84
C GLY A 80 -13.79 -3.06 4.43
N ALA A 81 -13.08 -3.17 5.55
CA ALA A 81 -12.83 -4.47 6.18
C ALA A 81 -14.12 -5.05 6.80
N GLY A 82 -14.93 -4.19 7.44
CA GLY A 82 -16.24 -4.57 7.97
C GLY A 82 -17.23 -4.98 6.88
N GLN A 83 -17.22 -4.29 5.74
CA GLN A 83 -18.09 -4.58 4.61
C GLN A 83 -17.70 -5.89 3.91
N VAL A 84 -16.41 -6.19 3.80
CA VAL A 84 -15.91 -7.50 3.32
C VAL A 84 -16.31 -8.63 4.28
N LEU A 85 -16.11 -8.46 5.60
CA LEU A 85 -16.54 -9.43 6.61
C LEU A 85 -18.06 -9.68 6.59
N SER A 86 -18.86 -8.62 6.45
CA SER A 86 -20.31 -8.73 6.33
C SER A 86 -20.74 -9.50 5.07
N ARG A 87 -20.07 -9.26 3.93
CA ARG A 87 -20.31 -10.00 2.69
C ARG A 87 -19.90 -11.47 2.82
N ILE A 88 -18.80 -11.77 3.49
CA ILE A 88 -18.35 -13.15 3.76
C ILE A 88 -19.42 -13.89 4.58
N ARG A 89 -19.88 -13.32 5.70
CA ARG A 89 -20.94 -13.93 6.53
C ARG A 89 -22.25 -14.17 5.76
N THR A 90 -22.60 -13.25 4.87
CA THR A 90 -23.79 -13.39 4.02
C THR A 90 -23.63 -14.54 3.02
N LEU A 91 -22.43 -14.72 2.46
CA LEU A 91 -22.13 -15.82 1.55
C LEU A 91 -22.11 -17.16 2.29
N GLU A 92 -21.50 -17.22 3.48
CA GLU A 92 -21.50 -18.41 4.35
C GLU A 92 -22.94 -18.88 4.63
N ALA A 93 -23.82 -17.99 5.10
CA ALA A 93 -25.21 -18.33 5.38
C ALA A 93 -25.99 -18.82 4.13
N ARG A 94 -25.66 -18.30 2.93
CA ARG A 94 -26.27 -18.77 1.68
C ARG A 94 -25.78 -20.16 1.28
N VAL A 95 -24.49 -20.42 1.48
CA VAL A 95 -23.89 -21.73 1.21
C VAL A 95 -24.48 -22.77 2.16
N ASP A 96 -24.62 -22.46 3.44
CA ASP A 96 -25.26 -23.36 4.42
C ASP A 96 -26.70 -23.68 4.03
N GLY A 97 -27.48 -22.68 3.63
CA GLY A 97 -28.85 -22.90 3.14
C GLY A 97 -28.93 -23.79 1.89
N LEU A 98 -27.96 -23.68 0.98
CA LEU A 98 -27.88 -24.58 -0.19
C LEU A 98 -27.51 -26.01 0.22
N ILE A 99 -26.58 -26.17 1.18
CA ILE A 99 -26.22 -27.47 1.73
C ILE A 99 -27.44 -28.13 2.37
N ASP A 100 -28.24 -27.40 3.15
CA ASP A 100 -29.46 -27.91 3.77
C ASP A 100 -30.50 -28.38 2.75
N VAL A 101 -30.69 -27.59 1.68
CA VAL A 101 -31.59 -27.97 0.59
C VAL A 101 -31.08 -29.23 -0.11
N LEU A 102 -29.79 -29.28 -0.47
CA LEU A 102 -29.20 -30.45 -1.11
C LEU A 102 -29.28 -31.69 -0.22
N ALA A 103 -29.03 -31.56 1.08
CA ALA A 103 -29.16 -32.65 2.05
C ALA A 103 -30.60 -33.19 2.12
N ARG A 104 -31.61 -32.34 1.91
CA ARG A 104 -33.02 -32.73 1.90
C ARG A 104 -33.43 -33.43 0.60
N TYR A 105 -32.84 -33.05 -0.53
CA TYR A 105 -33.14 -33.64 -1.85
C TYR A 105 -32.27 -34.85 -2.20
N LEU A 106 -31.09 -35.00 -1.59
CA LEU A 106 -30.18 -36.12 -1.79
C LEU A 106 -30.83 -37.50 -1.63
N PRO A 107 -31.65 -37.76 -0.58
CA PRO A 107 -32.33 -39.04 -0.43
C PRO A 107 -33.25 -39.37 -1.59
N PHE A 108 -34.00 -38.39 -2.11
CA PHE A 108 -34.90 -38.58 -3.25
C PHE A 108 -34.15 -38.93 -4.53
N ILE A 109 -32.98 -38.34 -4.76
CA ILE A 109 -32.15 -38.64 -5.93
C ILE A 109 -31.57 -40.05 -5.82
N VAL A 110 -31.07 -40.42 -4.63
CA VAL A 110 -30.50 -41.75 -4.37
C VAL A 110 -31.56 -42.86 -4.48
N ASP A 111 -32.78 -42.61 -4.00
CA ASP A 111 -33.88 -43.58 -4.09
C ASP A 111 -34.43 -43.72 -5.52
N HIS A 112 -34.38 -42.65 -6.31
CA HIS A 112 -34.81 -42.67 -7.71
C HIS A 112 -33.83 -43.42 -8.63
N GLU A 113 -32.54 -43.46 -8.31
CA GLU A 113 -31.55 -44.26 -9.06
C GLU A 113 -31.45 -45.73 -8.61
N ARG A 114 -32.03 -46.08 -7.46
CA ARG A 114 -32.06 -47.46 -6.95
C ARG A 114 -33.34 -48.23 -7.31
N SER A 115 -34.35 -47.56 -7.86
CA SER A 115 -35.58 -48.17 -8.41
C SER A 115 -35.46 -48.40 -9.91
#